data_AF-C5E0P1-F1
#
_entry.id   AF-C5E0P1-F1
#
_cell.length_a   1.000
_cell.length_b   1.000
_cell.length_c   1.000
_cell.angle_alpha   90.00
_cell.angle_beta   90.00
_cell.angle_gamma   90.00
#
_symmetry.space_group_name_H-M   'P 1'
#
loop_
_entity.id
_entity.type
_entity.pdbx_description
1 polymer ?
#
loop_
_entity_poly.entity_id
_entity_poly.type
_entity_poly.pdbx_seq_one_letter_code
_entity_poly.pdbx_strand_id
1 'polypeptide(L)'
;MVNLDYSSDSDSAPEEEGLDIGQQEVQLQLREREDAQRREQKILKEQRRKQDEMFRRQREEKDSKIGTDSLEEMPTELLESLARKEQETQVEQPTKRAAQRHISFEDELDEAPAAKGPSRKKNKLAMLRAKRGPVMVQVLSQSSQLPPKVERPVMKDRDKWLKRKGLRRK
;
A
#
# COMPACT_ATOMS: atom_id res chain seq x y z
N MET A 1 -50.24 19.85 69.48
CA MET A 1 -50.51 18.41 69.42
C MET A 1 -50.18 17.95 68.01
N VAL A 2 -49.01 17.33 67.78
CA VAL A 2 -48.80 15.88 67.45
C VAL A 2 -49.64 15.39 66.25
N ASN A 3 -49.15 14.75 65.18
CA ASN A 3 -47.96 13.91 64.93
C ASN A 3 -47.47 14.09 63.48
N LEU A 4 -46.15 14.09 63.27
CA LEU A 4 -45.52 13.80 61.98
C LEU A 4 -45.30 12.28 61.90
N ASP A 5 -46.09 11.59 61.08
CA ASP A 5 -45.81 10.20 60.68
C ASP A 5 -45.74 10.14 59.15
N TYR A 6 -44.70 10.74 58.56
CA TYR A 6 -44.26 10.38 57.22
C TYR A 6 -43.47 9.08 57.35
N SER A 7 -44.18 7.97 57.25
CA SER A 7 -43.57 6.66 57.06
C SER A 7 -42.82 6.68 55.74
N SER A 8 -41.49 6.82 55.84
CA SER A 8 -40.54 6.63 54.77
C SER A 8 -40.59 5.16 54.36
N ASP A 9 -41.47 4.84 53.43
CA ASP A 9 -41.43 3.60 52.67
C ASP A 9 -40.18 3.65 51.78
N SER A 10 -39.06 3.18 52.36
CA SER A 10 -37.82 2.91 51.63
C SER A 10 -38.12 1.80 50.62
N ASP A 11 -38.63 2.21 49.46
CA ASP A 11 -38.51 1.48 48.21
C ASP A 11 -37.02 1.45 47.82
N SER A 12 -36.24 0.69 48.58
CA SER A 12 -34.91 0.28 48.19
C SER A 12 -35.10 -0.83 47.18
N ALA A 13 -35.49 -0.43 45.96
CA ALA A 13 -35.28 -1.23 44.77
C ALA A 13 -33.81 -1.70 44.79
N PRO A 14 -33.51 -2.94 44.37
CA PRO A 14 -32.13 -3.40 44.25
C PRO A 14 -31.31 -2.37 43.48
N GLU A 15 -30.24 -1.85 44.07
CA GLU A 15 -29.37 -0.88 43.42
C GLU A 15 -28.90 -1.46 42.08
N GLU A 16 -28.94 -0.64 41.02
CA GLU A 16 -28.51 -1.00 39.66
C GLU A 16 -26.98 -1.21 39.56
N GLU A 17 -26.37 -2.04 40.41
CA GLU A 17 -24.93 -2.35 40.39
C GLU A 17 -24.48 -2.98 39.06
N GLY A 18 -25.39 -3.52 38.25
CA GLY A 18 -25.09 -4.10 36.94
C GLY A 18 -24.72 -3.08 35.85
N LEU A 19 -25.21 -1.85 35.93
CA LEU A 19 -24.91 -0.81 34.93
C LEU A 19 -23.53 -0.20 35.14
N ASP A 20 -23.10 -0.05 36.39
CA ASP A 20 -21.83 0.58 36.73
C ASP A 20 -20.64 -0.34 36.37
N ILE A 21 -20.78 -1.65 36.54
CA ILE A 21 -19.80 -2.66 36.09
C ILE A 21 -19.61 -2.60 34.57
N GLY A 22 -20.69 -2.48 33.80
CA GLY A 22 -20.64 -2.34 32.35
C GLY A 22 -19.97 -1.04 31.89
N GLN A 23 -20.22 0.08 32.60
CA GLN A 23 -19.55 1.35 32.31
C GLN A 23 -18.05 1.29 32.60
N GLN A 24 -17.65 0.66 33.72
CA GLN A 24 -16.25 0.48 34.07
C GLN A 24 -15.52 -0.42 33.06
N GLU A 25 -16.15 -1.51 32.61
CA GLU A 25 -15.57 -2.39 31.58
C GLU A 25 -15.35 -1.66 30.25
N VAL A 26 -16.34 -0.86 29.80
CA VAL A 26 -16.22 -0.06 28.58
C VAL A 26 -15.11 0.99 28.71
N GLN A 27 -14.98 1.64 29.86
CA GLN A 27 -13.90 2.60 30.11
C GLN A 27 -12.52 1.94 30.11
N LEU A 28 -12.39 0.74 30.68
CA LEU A 28 -11.15 -0.04 30.64
C LEU A 28 -10.75 -0.40 29.20
N GLN A 29 -11.70 -0.88 28.39
CA GLN A 29 -11.44 -1.20 26.98
C GLN A 29 -11.03 0.04 26.17
N LEU A 30 -11.64 1.19 26.43
CA LEU A 30 -11.27 2.46 25.81
C LEU A 30 -9.84 2.88 26.16
N ARG A 31 -9.47 2.76 27.45
CA ARG A 31 -8.13 3.10 27.93
C ARG A 31 -7.07 2.15 27.36
N GLU A 32 -7.35 0.85 27.33
CA GLU A 32 -6.45 -0.14 26.75
C GLU A 32 -6.22 0.13 25.26
N ARG A 33 -7.27 0.49 24.53
CA ARG A 33 -7.18 0.87 23.12
C ARG A 33 -6.35 2.13 22.91
N GLU A 34 -6.51 3.15 23.76
CA GLU A 34 -5.70 4.37 23.69
C GLU A 34 -4.22 4.08 23.97
N ASP A 35 -3.94 3.28 25.00
CA ASP A 35 -2.57 2.89 25.36
C ASP A 35 -1.92 2.04 24.27
N ALA A 36 -2.66 1.14 23.62
CA ALA A 36 -2.19 0.40 22.45
C ALA A 36 -1.81 1.34 21.30
N GLN A 37 -2.67 2.31 20.96
CA GLN A 37 -2.38 3.30 19.92
C GLN A 37 -1.15 4.15 20.25
N ARG A 38 -0.98 4.57 21.51
CA ARG A 38 0.21 5.32 21.96
C ARG A 38 1.49 4.50 21.81
N ARG A 39 1.46 3.20 22.11
CA ARG A 39 2.62 2.31 21.93
C ARG A 39 2.97 2.15 20.46
N GLU A 40 2.00 1.93 19.59
CA GLU A 40 2.20 1.84 18.13
C GLU A 40 2.82 3.14 17.57
N GLN A 41 2.29 4.30 17.98
CA GLN A 41 2.83 5.59 17.55
C GLN A 41 4.28 5.82 18.02
N LYS A 42 4.61 5.42 19.27
CA LYS A 42 5.98 5.49 19.79
C LYS A 42 6.93 4.62 18.96
N ILE A 43 6.54 3.39 18.65
CA ILE A 43 7.33 2.47 17.82
C ILE A 43 7.57 3.07 16.43
N LEU A 44 6.53 3.63 15.79
CA LEU A 44 6.67 4.27 14.48
C LEU A 44 7.60 5.49 14.52
N LYS A 45 7.52 6.31 15.58
CA LYS A 45 8.38 7.48 15.76
C LYS A 45 9.84 7.07 15.96
N GLU A 46 10.11 6.03 16.73
CA GLU A 46 11.45 5.48 16.92
C GLU A 46 12.02 4.89 15.62
N GLN A 47 11.20 4.17 14.84
CA GLN A 47 11.62 3.65 13.53
C GLN A 47 11.99 4.79 12.58
N ARG A 48 11.18 5.85 12.51
CA ARG A 48 11.48 7.02 11.69
C ARG A 48 12.78 7.67 12.13
N ARG A 49 12.98 7.87 13.43
CA ARG A 49 14.22 8.45 13.97
C ARG A 49 15.46 7.63 13.60
N LYS A 50 15.37 6.29 13.65
CA LYS A 50 16.46 5.38 13.23
C LYS A 50 16.77 5.49 11.74
N GLN A 51 15.73 5.58 10.89
CA GLN A 51 15.91 5.77 9.45
C GLN A 51 16.55 7.11 9.13
N ASP A 52 16.06 8.19 9.74
CA ASP A 52 16.60 9.53 9.55
C ASP A 52 18.07 9.61 9.99
N GLU A 53 18.43 8.98 11.11
CA GLU A 53 19.82 8.90 11.57
C GLU A 53 20.71 8.12 10.58
N MET A 54 20.22 7.01 10.02
CA MET A 54 20.94 6.25 9.00
C MET A 54 21.18 7.06 7.72
N PHE A 55 20.14 7.76 7.23
CA PHE A 55 20.28 8.61 6.04
C PHE A 55 21.20 9.81 6.29
N ARG A 56 21.15 10.39 7.50
CA ARG A 56 22.06 11.48 7.88
C ARG A 56 23.50 11.02 7.85
N ARG A 57 23.82 9.85 8.45
CA ARG A 57 25.16 9.26 8.41
C ARG A 57 25.63 8.96 6.99
N GLN A 58 24.77 8.41 6.13
CA GLN A 58 25.13 8.15 4.73
C GLN A 58 25.45 9.43 3.96
N ARG A 59 24.72 10.51 4.24
CA ARG A 59 24.96 11.80 3.61
C ARG A 59 26.27 12.41 4.09
N GLU A 60 26.52 12.40 5.40
CA GLU A 60 27.79 12.84 6.00
C GLU A 60 28.98 12.03 5.44
N GLU A 61 28.84 10.72 5.22
CA GLU A 61 29.90 9.88 4.63
C GLU A 61 30.14 10.17 3.14
N LYS A 62 29.08 10.49 2.39
CA LYS A 62 29.22 10.90 0.98
C LYS A 62 29.88 12.27 0.88
N ASP A 63 29.42 13.22 1.68
CA ASP A 63 29.94 14.58 1.69
C ASP A 63 31.40 14.60 2.16
N SER A 64 31.79 13.72 3.10
CA SER A 64 33.19 13.56 3.51
C SER A 64 34.07 12.87 2.45
N LYS A 65 33.54 11.90 1.71
CA LYS A 65 34.25 11.26 0.56
C LYS A 65 34.41 12.20 -0.64
N ILE A 66 33.46 13.09 -0.88
CA ILE A 66 33.48 14.05 -1.98
C ILE A 66 34.33 15.29 -1.64
N GLY A 67 34.53 15.57 -0.35
CA GLY A 67 35.12 16.82 0.14
C GLY A 67 36.63 17.02 -0.07
N THR A 68 37.41 16.05 -0.57
CA THR A 68 38.86 16.25 -0.79
C THR A 68 39.39 15.78 -2.14
N ASP A 69 38.80 14.77 -2.77
CA ASP A 69 39.45 14.06 -3.89
C ASP A 69 38.68 14.11 -5.23
N SER A 70 37.50 14.75 -5.29
CA SER A 70 36.60 14.67 -6.46
C SER A 70 36.47 15.96 -7.28
N LEU A 71 37.25 17.00 -6.98
CA LEU A 71 37.24 18.25 -7.77
C LEU A 71 38.14 18.19 -9.02
N GLU A 72 38.96 17.15 -9.16
CA GLU A 72 39.77 16.90 -10.35
C GLU A 72 39.05 15.90 -11.25
N GLU A 73 38.79 16.33 -12.49
CA GLU A 73 38.35 15.52 -13.64
C GLU A 73 36.84 15.26 -13.79
N MET A 74 36.19 16.22 -14.44
CA MET A 74 34.95 15.99 -15.19
C MET A 74 35.14 14.81 -16.18
N PRO A 75 34.18 13.88 -16.30
CA PRO A 75 34.28 12.75 -17.22
C PRO A 75 34.21 13.22 -18.68
N THR A 76 35.37 13.54 -19.25
CA THR A 76 35.55 14.01 -20.64
C THR A 76 35.27 12.90 -21.66
N GLU A 77 35.38 11.63 -21.28
CA GLU A 77 35.12 10.48 -22.15
C GLU A 77 33.67 10.47 -22.71
N LEU A 78 32.70 10.95 -21.92
CA LEU A 78 31.31 11.05 -22.37
C LEU A 78 31.17 12.11 -23.48
N LEU A 79 31.83 13.26 -23.31
CA LEU A 79 31.81 14.36 -24.28
C LEU A 79 32.52 13.97 -25.58
N GLU A 80 33.64 13.25 -25.48
CA GLU A 80 34.34 12.69 -26.64
C GLU A 80 33.48 11.68 -27.41
N SER A 81 32.75 10.81 -26.70
CA SER A 81 31.88 9.81 -27.35
C SER A 81 30.74 10.45 -28.14
N LEU A 82 30.19 11.57 -27.66
CA LEU A 82 29.15 12.33 -28.35
C LEU A 82 29.71 13.06 -29.57
N ALA A 83 30.88 13.69 -29.43
CA ALA A 83 31.54 14.39 -30.53
C ALA A 83 31.93 13.43 -31.68
N ARG A 84 32.43 12.22 -31.37
CA ARG A 84 32.72 11.19 -32.36
C ARG A 84 31.47 10.71 -33.09
N LYS A 85 30.37 10.54 -32.35
CA LYS A 85 29.09 10.09 -32.91
C LYS A 85 28.44 11.13 -33.82
N GLU A 86 28.60 12.43 -33.53
CA GLU A 86 28.15 13.51 -34.42
C GLU A 86 28.97 13.55 -35.72
N GLN A 87 30.29 13.35 -35.65
CA GLN A 87 31.17 13.35 -36.82
C GLN A 87 30.93 12.16 -37.77
N GLU A 88 30.61 10.97 -37.24
CA GLU A 88 30.30 9.78 -38.06
C GLU A 88 28.98 9.89 -38.84
N THR A 89 28.09 10.83 -38.49
CA THR A 89 26.77 10.97 -39.15
C THR A 89 26.80 11.74 -40.48
N GLN A 90 27.92 12.35 -40.88
CA GLN A 90 27.97 13.21 -42.07
C GLN A 90 28.47 12.52 -43.35
N VAL A 91 28.95 11.27 -43.30
CA VAL A 91 29.48 10.57 -44.49
C VAL A 91 28.76 9.24 -44.69
N GLU A 92 27.83 9.29 -45.64
CA GLU A 92 27.29 8.19 -46.44
C GLU A 92 26.32 7.14 -45.84
N GLN A 93 25.22 7.02 -46.60
CA GLN A 93 24.22 5.95 -46.71
C GLN A 93 22.92 6.06 -45.89
N PRO A 94 21.75 6.01 -46.57
CA PRO A 94 20.45 5.89 -45.92
C PRO A 94 20.28 4.44 -45.45
N THR A 95 20.91 4.11 -44.33
CA THR A 95 20.57 2.88 -43.62
C THR A 95 19.17 3.06 -43.05
N LYS A 96 18.31 2.08 -43.33
CA LYS A 96 16.93 1.94 -42.90
C LYS A 96 16.83 1.93 -41.37
N ARG A 97 17.04 3.08 -40.74
CA ARG A 97 16.62 3.32 -39.36
C ARG A 97 15.14 3.60 -39.46
N ALA A 98 14.34 2.64 -39.04
CA ALA A 98 12.94 2.86 -38.71
C ALA A 98 12.88 4.14 -37.90
N ALA A 99 12.41 5.21 -38.54
CA ALA A 99 12.16 6.47 -37.88
C ALA A 99 11.29 6.12 -36.66
N GLN A 100 11.75 6.48 -35.46
CA GLN A 100 10.84 6.63 -34.34
C GLN A 100 9.86 7.73 -34.74
N ARG A 101 8.82 7.35 -35.47
CA ARG A 101 7.65 8.17 -35.70
C ARG A 101 7.01 8.32 -34.34
N HIS A 102 6.76 9.55 -33.91
CA HIS A 102 5.89 9.80 -32.78
C HIS A 102 4.58 9.04 -33.02
N ILE A 103 4.15 8.26 -32.03
CA ILE A 103 2.89 7.50 -32.12
C ILE A 103 1.76 8.52 -32.03
N SER A 104 1.23 8.94 -33.17
CA SER A 104 -0.02 9.68 -33.24
C SER A 104 -1.16 8.70 -32.96
N PHE A 105 -1.96 8.95 -31.92
CA PHE A 105 -3.01 8.05 -31.41
C PHE A 105 -4.27 7.96 -32.28
N GLU A 106 -4.22 8.39 -33.55
CA GLU A 106 -5.41 8.52 -34.40
C GLU A 106 -5.66 7.31 -35.33
N ASP A 107 -4.67 6.45 -35.59
CA ASP A 107 -4.71 5.46 -36.69
C ASP A 107 -5.05 4.01 -36.29
N GLU A 108 -5.37 3.71 -35.02
CA GLU A 108 -5.56 2.32 -34.55
C GLU A 108 -7.03 1.98 -34.21
N LEU A 109 -7.97 2.36 -35.09
CA LEU A 109 -9.38 1.98 -34.94
C LEU A 109 -9.85 0.87 -35.91
N ASP A 110 -9.00 0.41 -36.84
CA ASP A 110 -9.47 -0.46 -37.94
C ASP A 110 -8.62 -1.70 -38.25
N GLU A 111 -7.88 -2.27 -37.28
CA GLU A 111 -7.27 -3.59 -37.45
C GLU A 111 -7.73 -4.58 -36.38
N ALA A 112 -8.75 -5.37 -36.74
CA ALA A 112 -9.31 -6.43 -35.92
C ALA A 112 -8.22 -7.43 -35.49
N PRO A 113 -8.04 -7.71 -34.18
CA PRO A 113 -7.02 -8.64 -33.73
C PRO A 113 -7.43 -10.07 -34.09
N ALA A 114 -6.69 -10.66 -35.03
CA ALA A 114 -6.71 -12.09 -35.32
C ALA A 114 -6.64 -12.91 -34.01
N ALA A 115 -7.64 -13.77 -33.85
CA ALA A 115 -7.92 -14.58 -32.67
C ALA A 115 -6.77 -15.53 -32.28
N LYS A 116 -5.77 -15.03 -31.55
CA LYS A 116 -4.81 -15.86 -30.80
C LYS A 116 -5.36 -16.08 -29.40
N GLY A 117 -5.75 -17.33 -29.11
CA GLY A 117 -6.54 -17.76 -27.95
C GLY A 117 -6.12 -17.18 -26.57
N PRO A 118 -7.09 -16.95 -25.65
CA PRO A 118 -6.93 -16.10 -24.47
C PRO A 118 -6.16 -16.72 -23.28
N SER A 119 -5.61 -17.93 -23.39
CA SER A 119 -5.06 -18.66 -22.23
C SER A 119 -3.59 -18.34 -21.91
N ARG A 120 -2.76 -18.02 -22.91
CA ARG A 120 -1.31 -17.86 -22.70
C ARG A 120 -0.89 -16.51 -22.09
N LYS A 121 -1.74 -15.49 -22.14
CA LYS A 121 -1.41 -14.12 -21.66
C LYS A 121 -1.64 -13.93 -20.15
N LYS A 122 -2.44 -14.79 -19.50
CA LYS A 122 -2.86 -14.59 -18.10
C LYS A 122 -1.76 -14.85 -17.07
N ASN A 123 -0.74 -15.65 -17.41
CA ASN A 123 0.30 -16.04 -16.47
C ASN A 123 1.45 -15.03 -16.34
N LYS A 124 1.62 -14.11 -17.32
CA LYS A 124 2.72 -13.14 -17.30
C LYS A 124 2.53 -12.02 -16.26
N LEU A 125 1.27 -11.61 -16.01
CA LEU A 125 0.95 -10.56 -15.03
C LEU A 125 1.11 -11.01 -13.56
N ALA A 126 0.89 -12.30 -13.28
CA ALA A 126 1.07 -12.86 -11.94
C ALA A 126 2.53 -12.81 -11.46
N MET A 127 3.49 -12.82 -12.39
CA MET A 127 4.93 -12.78 -12.08
C MET A 127 5.45 -11.39 -11.68
N LEU A 128 4.66 -10.32 -11.87
CA LEU A 128 5.07 -8.96 -11.48
C LEU A 128 5.07 -8.76 -9.95
N ARG A 129 4.48 -9.68 -9.18
CA ARG A 129 4.68 -9.78 -7.72
C ARG A 129 5.97 -10.54 -7.42
N ALA A 130 7.10 -9.95 -7.78
CA ALA A 130 8.40 -10.53 -7.53
C ALA A 130 8.79 -10.36 -6.04
N LYS A 131 9.07 -11.47 -5.36
CA LYS A 131 9.80 -11.44 -4.08
C LYS A 131 11.25 -11.08 -4.39
N ARG A 132 11.77 -9.98 -3.82
CA ARG A 132 13.18 -9.59 -3.99
C ARG A 132 13.95 -10.11 -2.78
N GLY A 133 14.33 -11.40 -2.84
CA GLY A 133 15.08 -12.06 -1.76
C GLY A 133 14.23 -12.29 -0.49
N PRO A 134 14.79 -12.14 0.72
CA PRO A 134 14.08 -12.36 1.98
C PRO A 134 12.90 -11.39 2.21
N VAL A 135 12.87 -10.26 1.50
CA VAL A 135 11.93 -9.17 1.72
C VAL A 135 10.88 -9.12 0.61
N MET A 136 9.62 -8.97 1.02
CA MET A 136 8.50 -8.74 0.10
C MET A 136 8.27 -7.24 -0.04
N VAL A 137 8.44 -6.70 -1.25
CA VAL A 137 8.09 -5.31 -1.56
C VAL A 137 6.69 -5.27 -2.13
N GLN A 138 5.76 -4.61 -1.45
CA GLN A 138 4.38 -4.42 -1.90
C GLN A 138 4.10 -2.92 -2.09
N VAL A 139 3.58 -2.56 -3.27
CA VAL A 139 3.15 -1.19 -3.57
C VAL A 139 1.81 -0.93 -2.89
N LEU A 140 1.70 0.18 -2.16
CA LEU A 140 0.46 0.59 -1.50
C LEU A 140 -0.56 1.08 -2.55
N SER A 141 -1.74 0.48 -2.60
CA SER A 141 -2.78 0.86 -3.58
C SER A 141 -3.60 2.05 -3.08
N GLN A 142 -3.69 3.11 -3.87
CA GLN A 142 -4.55 4.27 -3.62
C GLN A 142 -5.99 4.00 -4.11
N SER A 143 -6.68 3.01 -3.54
CA SER A 143 -8.07 2.71 -3.89
C SER A 143 -9.02 3.27 -2.82
N SER A 144 -9.19 4.59 -2.78
CA SER A 144 -10.14 5.24 -1.86
C SER A 144 -11.56 5.34 -2.42
N GLN A 145 -11.72 5.27 -3.75
CA GLN A 145 -12.99 5.60 -4.40
C GLN A 145 -13.90 4.39 -4.64
N LEU A 146 -13.41 3.16 -4.49
CA LEU A 146 -14.20 1.94 -4.64
C LEU A 146 -14.28 1.17 -3.32
N PRO A 147 -15.43 0.54 -3.03
CA PRO A 147 -15.57 -0.29 -1.85
C PRO A 147 -14.61 -1.49 -1.90
N PRO A 148 -14.19 -2.00 -0.74
CA PRO A 148 -13.32 -3.17 -0.67
C PRO A 148 -13.99 -4.38 -1.33
N LYS A 149 -13.16 -5.24 -1.93
CA LYS A 149 -13.64 -6.46 -2.58
C LYS A 149 -14.20 -7.42 -1.53
N VAL A 150 -15.35 -8.02 -1.84
CA VAL A 150 -15.99 -9.01 -0.98
C VAL A 150 -15.08 -10.22 -0.76
N GLU A 151 -15.03 -10.69 0.48
CA GLU A 151 -14.27 -11.87 0.86
C GLU A 151 -14.84 -13.15 0.24
N ARG A 152 -14.04 -13.78 -0.61
CA ARG A 152 -14.40 -15.04 -1.28
C ARG A 152 -14.75 -16.19 -0.33
N PRO A 153 -14.05 -16.44 0.81
CA PRO A 153 -14.44 -17.55 1.70
C PRO A 153 -15.85 -17.33 2.25
N VAL A 154 -16.15 -16.11 2.75
CA VAL A 154 -17.45 -15.75 3.30
C VAL A 154 -18.58 -15.94 2.27
N MET A 155 -18.38 -15.47 1.04
CA MET A 155 -19.39 -15.67 -0.02
C MET A 155 -19.53 -17.13 -0.43
N LYS A 156 -18.44 -17.90 -0.46
CA LYS A 156 -18.48 -19.33 -0.76
C LYS A 156 -19.24 -20.11 0.30
N ASP A 157 -19.08 -19.79 1.57
CA ASP A 157 -19.79 -20.47 2.66
C ASP A 157 -21.28 -20.16 2.62
N ARG A 158 -21.64 -18.89 2.41
CA ARG A 158 -23.02 -18.47 2.16
C ARG A 158 -23.61 -19.21 0.96
N ASP A 159 -22.92 -19.23 -0.18
CA ASP A 159 -23.39 -19.88 -1.39
C ASP A 159 -23.49 -21.40 -1.24
N LYS A 160 -22.53 -22.03 -0.57
CA LYS A 160 -22.52 -23.47 -0.30
C LYS A 160 -23.68 -23.85 0.59
N TRP A 161 -24.00 -23.03 1.59
CA TRP A 161 -25.15 -23.23 2.46
C TRP A 161 -26.46 -23.09 1.70
N LEU A 162 -26.61 -22.02 0.92
CA LEU A 162 -27.81 -21.77 0.14
C LEU A 162 -28.01 -22.80 -0.96
N LYS A 163 -26.95 -23.22 -1.66
CA LYS A 163 -26.99 -24.19 -2.76
C LYS A 163 -26.70 -25.62 -2.29
N ARG A 164 -26.91 -25.91 -0.99
CA ARG A 164 -26.66 -27.25 -0.45
C ARG A 164 -27.56 -28.28 -1.15
N LYS A 165 -27.00 -29.45 -1.47
CA LYS A 165 -27.71 -30.53 -2.18
C LYS A 165 -29.01 -30.96 -1.47
N GLY A 166 -29.06 -30.85 -0.14
CA GLY A 166 -30.23 -31.18 0.66
C GLY A 166 -31.44 -30.25 0.48
N LEU A 167 -31.28 -29.09 -0.17
CA LEU A 167 -32.37 -28.12 -0.32
C LEU A 167 -33.29 -28.39 -1.53
N ARG A 168 -33.02 -29.42 -2.36
CA ARG A 168 -33.79 -29.80 -3.57
C ARG A 168 -34.41 -28.59 -4.30
N ARG A 169 -33.59 -27.60 -4.64
CA ARG A 169 -34.05 -26.42 -5.37
C ARG A 169 -34.52 -26.87 -6.75
N LYS A 170 -35.77 -26.57 -7.08
CA LYS A 170 -36.36 -26.75 -8.42
C LYS A 170 -35.71 -25.80 -9.42
#